data_AF-A0A920RKG9-F1
#
_entry.id   AF-A0A920RKG9-F1
#
_cell.length_a   1.000
_cell.length_b   1.000
_cell.length_c   1.000
_cell.angle_alpha   90.00
_cell.angle_beta   90.00
_cell.angle_gamma   90.00
#
_symmetry.space_group_name_H-M   'P 1'
#
loop_
_entity.id
_entity.type
_entity.pdbx_description
1 polymer ?
#
loop_
_entity_poly.entity_id
_entity_poly.type
_entity_poly.pdbx_seq_one_letter_code
_entity_poly.pdbx_strand_id
1 'polypeptide(L)'
;MLRQFHYDTVVADIRLADMSGYECFCQLREINDSVPVILMTGFGYDPSHSIVQARQAGSLKAVLYKPFRLDQLLSELEAAVGEPA
;
A
#
# COMPACT_ATOMS: atom_id res chain seq x y z
N MET A 1 13.55 -9.91 -0.07
CA MET A 1 12.47 -10.48 -0.90
C MET A 1 12.05 -9.54 -2.03
N LEU A 2 11.68 -8.28 -1.76
CA LEU A 2 11.25 -7.30 -2.78
C LEU A 2 12.23 -7.00 -3.92
N ARG A 3 13.55 -7.13 -3.70
CA ARG A 3 14.58 -6.88 -4.74
C ARG A 3 14.84 -8.07 -5.68
N GLN A 4 14.25 -9.24 -5.40
CA GLN A 4 14.50 -10.47 -6.16
C GLN A 4 13.32 -10.90 -7.03
N PHE A 5 12.14 -10.32 -6.81
CA PHE A 5 10.91 -10.67 -7.52
C PHE A 5 10.22 -9.42 -8.03
N HIS A 6 9.61 -9.52 -9.20
CA HIS A 6 8.70 -8.49 -9.72
C HIS A 6 7.33 -8.67 -9.06
N TYR A 7 6.77 -7.58 -8.54
CA TYR A 7 5.45 -7.57 -7.91
C TYR A 7 4.57 -6.60 -8.69
N ASP A 8 3.38 -7.03 -9.08
CA ASP A 8 2.44 -6.19 -9.83
C ASP A 8 1.66 -5.24 -8.92
N THR A 9 1.55 -5.57 -7.63
CA THR A 9 1.01 -4.68 -6.61
C THR A 9 1.52 -5.09 -5.23
N VAL A 10 1.50 -4.15 -4.28
CA VAL A 10 1.87 -4.40 -2.88
C VAL A 10 0.73 -3.96 -1.97
N VAL A 11 0.34 -4.85 -1.06
CA VAL A 11 -0.62 -4.55 0.01
C VAL A 11 0.12 -4.53 1.34
N ALA A 12 0.12 -3.39 2.03
CA ALA A 12 0.87 -3.20 3.28
C ALA A 12 -0.01 -2.60 4.40
N ASP A 13 0.26 -2.96 5.66
CA ASP A 13 -0.38 -2.30 6.81
C ASP A 13 0.34 -0.98 7.12
N ILE A 14 -0.40 0.03 7.59
CA ILE A 14 0.21 1.28 8.05
C ILE A 14 0.85 1.15 9.44
N ARG A 15 0.47 0.15 10.22
CA ARG A 15 1.05 -0.14 11.53
C ARG A 15 1.91 -1.39 11.44
N LEU A 16 3.20 -1.19 11.16
CA LEU A 16 4.22 -2.23 11.28
C LEU A 16 4.90 -2.14 12.65
N ALA A 17 5.50 -3.23 13.11
CA ALA A 17 6.08 -3.30 14.46
C ALA A 17 7.39 -2.51 14.60
N ASP A 18 8.11 -2.35 13.48
CA ASP A 18 9.48 -1.85 13.36
C ASP A 18 9.58 -0.53 12.58
N MET A 19 8.57 -0.18 11.78
CA MET A 19 8.54 1.05 10.98
C MET A 19 7.12 1.59 10.78
N SER A 20 7.00 2.84 10.36
CA SER A 20 5.71 3.41 9.95
C SER A 20 5.29 2.93 8.56
N GLY A 21 3.98 2.94 8.30
CA GLY A 21 3.43 2.66 6.98
C GLY A 21 3.99 3.55 5.88
N TYR A 22 4.24 4.82 6.19
CA TYR A 22 4.84 5.76 5.25
C TYR A 22 6.31 5.45 4.96
N GLU A 23 7.12 5.07 5.96
CA GLU A 23 8.50 4.65 5.72
C GLU A 23 8.57 3.41 4.84
N CYS A 24 7.69 2.44 5.08
CA CYS A 24 7.56 1.26 4.21
C CYS A 24 7.18 1.67 2.78
N PHE A 25 6.21 2.58 2.62
CA PHE A 25 5.82 3.13 1.33
C PHE A 25 7.00 3.83 0.62
N CYS A 26 7.79 4.64 1.32
CA CYS A 26 8.97 5.28 0.76
C CYS A 26 10.03 4.26 0.30
N GLN A 27 10.31 3.23 1.11
CA GLN A 27 11.24 2.17 0.74
C GLN A 27 10.77 1.36 -0.47
N LEU A 28 9.47 1.11 -0.58
CA LEU A 28 8.88 0.45 -1.74
C LEU A 28 9.12 1.27 -3.02
N ARG A 29 8.94 2.59 -2.94
CA ARG A 29 9.19 3.50 -4.07
C ARG A 29 10.66 3.59 -4.46
N GLU A 30 11.58 3.53 -3.50
CA GLU A 30 13.02 3.46 -3.78
C GLU A 30 13.40 2.19 -4.55
N ILE A 31 12.67 1.09 -4.33
CA ILE A 31 12.89 -0.18 -5.03
C ILE A 31 12.23 -0.13 -6.42
N ASN A 32 10.97 0.26 -6.49
CA ASN A 32 10.24 0.39 -7.75
C ASN A 32 9.08 1.39 -7.61
N ASP A 33 9.25 2.58 -8.18
CA ASP A 33 8.26 3.65 -8.13
C ASP A 33 6.99 3.38 -8.95
N SER A 34 7.04 2.39 -9.86
CA SER A 34 5.92 2.06 -10.75
C SER A 34 4.96 1.04 -10.14
N VAL A 35 5.30 0.41 -9.01
CA VAL A 35 4.44 -0.60 -8.39
C VAL A 35 3.33 0.10 -7.59
N PRO A 36 2.04 -0.15 -7.91
CA PRO A 36 0.93 0.43 -7.16
C PRO A 36 0.87 -0.17 -5.75
N VAL A 37 0.81 0.71 -4.75
CA VAL A 37 0.72 0.33 -3.34
C VAL A 37 -0.69 0.55 -2.81
N ILE A 38 -1.22 -0.45 -2.11
CA ILE A 38 -2.47 -0.39 -1.36
C ILE A 38 -2.13 -0.43 0.12
N LEU A 39 -2.53 0.60 0.86
CA LEU A 39 -2.33 0.65 2.30
C LEU A 39 -3.58 0.16 3.04
N MET A 40 -3.38 -0.61 4.10
CA MET A 40 -4.44 -1.07 4.98
C MET A 40 -4.29 -0.40 6.34
N THR A 41 -5.38 0.07 6.92
CA THR A 41 -5.39 0.68 8.24
C THR A 41 -6.46 0.06 9.13
N GLY A 42 -6.14 -0.14 10.41
CA GLY A 42 -7.09 -0.59 11.42
C GLY A 42 -7.87 0.54 12.07
N PHE A 43 -8.75 0.19 13.00
CA PHE A 43 -9.37 1.17 13.89
C PHE A 43 -8.30 1.82 14.79
N GLY A 44 -8.11 3.13 14.61
CA GLY A 44 -7.20 3.91 15.46
C GLY A 44 -6.70 5.17 14.75
N TYR A 45 -6.29 6.15 15.55
CA TYR A 45 -5.62 7.33 15.04
C TYR A 45 -4.26 6.92 14.44
N ASP A 46 -3.94 7.49 13.28
CA ASP A 46 -2.61 7.41 12.68
C ASP A 46 -1.82 8.69 13.05
N PRO A 47 -0.99 8.65 14.10
CA PRO A 47 -0.22 9.82 14.53
C PRO A 47 0.84 10.25 13.52
N SER A 48 1.23 9.36 12.60
CA SER A 48 2.21 9.66 11.56
C SER A 48 1.60 10.27 10.31
N HIS A 49 0.26 10.33 10.21
CA HIS A 49 -0.45 10.73 8.99
C HIS A 49 0.06 10.00 7.74
N SER A 50 0.45 8.74 7.89
CA SER A 50 1.04 7.90 6.84
C SER A 50 0.19 7.89 5.56
N ILE A 51 -1.13 7.80 5.72
CA ILE A 51 -2.06 7.81 4.58
C ILE A 51 -2.01 9.14 3.81
N VAL A 52 -1.96 10.26 4.53
CA VAL A 52 -1.94 11.59 3.91
C VAL A 52 -0.62 11.80 3.17
N GLN A 53 0.50 11.44 3.80
CA GLN A 53 1.82 11.53 3.20
C GLN A 53 1.95 10.64 1.96
N ALA A 54 1.49 9.39 2.03
CA ALA A 54 1.50 8.47 0.89
C ALA A 54 0.63 8.97 -0.27
N ARG A 55 -0.52 9.61 0.00
CA ARG A 55 -1.35 10.24 -1.04
C ARG A 55 -0.64 11.40 -1.74
N GLN A 56 0.06 12.25 -0.98
CA GLN A 56 0.82 13.38 -1.54
C GLN A 56 2.00 12.91 -2.39
N ALA A 57 2.56 11.74 -2.05
CA ALA A 57 3.70 11.18 -2.73
C ALA A 57 3.39 10.57 -4.12
N GLY A 58 2.11 10.30 -4.45
CA GLY A 58 1.65 10.08 -5.83
C GLY A 58 1.53 8.62 -6.31
N SER A 59 2.06 7.63 -5.58
CA SER A 59 2.03 6.20 -5.97
C SER A 59 1.08 5.34 -5.12
N LEU A 60 0.25 5.97 -4.28
CA LEU A 60 -0.76 5.28 -3.49
C LEU A 60 -2.01 5.03 -4.32
N LYS A 61 -2.33 3.76 -4.57
CA LYS A 61 -3.49 3.36 -5.37
C LYS A 61 -4.79 3.41 -4.57
N ALA A 62 -4.79 2.80 -3.39
CA ALA A 62 -5.98 2.68 -2.55
C ALA A 62 -5.64 2.60 -1.07
N VAL A 63 -6.66 2.84 -0.24
CA VAL A 63 -6.58 2.67 1.21
C VAL A 63 -7.76 1.82 1.67
N LEU A 64 -7.47 0.70 2.31
CA LEU A 64 -8.46 -0.21 2.88
C LEU A 64 -8.55 -0.04 4.39
N TYR A 65 -9.77 0.04 4.92
CA TYR A 65 -10.03 0.21 6.35
C TYR A 65 -10.53 -1.10 6.95
N LYS A 66 -9.81 -1.66 7.93
CA LYS A 66 -10.18 -2.91 8.58
C LYS A 66 -11.32 -2.69 9.59
N PRO A 67 -12.29 -3.62 9.68
CA PRO A 67 -12.46 -4.78 8.82
C PRO A 67 -13.04 -4.37 7.46
N PHE A 68 -12.45 -4.86 6.38
CA PHE A 68 -12.95 -4.70 5.01
C PHE A 68 -13.43 -6.06 4.48
N ARG A 69 -14.30 -6.03 3.47
CA ARG A 69 -14.79 -7.23 2.81
C ARG A 69 -13.74 -7.77 1.84
N LEU A 70 -13.75 -9.08 1.62
CA LEU A 70 -12.89 -9.71 0.61
C LEU A 70 -13.12 -9.12 -0.79
N ASP A 71 -14.39 -8.91 -1.15
CA ASP A 71 -14.77 -8.33 -2.45
C ASP A 71 -14.18 -6.93 -2.65
N GLN A 72 -14.05 -6.15 -1.57
CA GLN A 72 -13.42 -4.83 -1.62
C GLN A 72 -11.91 -4.95 -1.87
N LEU A 73 -11.24 -5.87 -1.16
CA LEU A 73 -9.82 -6.13 -1.39
C LEU A 73 -9.56 -6.59 -2.84
N LEU A 74 -10.37 -7.54 -3.34
CA LEU A 74 -10.25 -8.04 -4.72
C LEU A 74 -10.46 -6.93 -5.74
N SER A 75 -11.48 -6.10 -5.57
CA SER A 75 -11.75 -4.97 -6.47
C SER A 75 -10.58 -3.97 -6.52
N GLU A 76 -9.95 -3.66 -5.38
CA GLU A 76 -8.79 -2.76 -5.36
C GLU A 76 -7.54 -3.41 -5.96
N LEU A 77 -7.34 -4.71 -5.75
CA LEU A 77 -6.25 -5.47 -6.35
C LEU A 77 -6.39 -5.55 -7.87
N GLU A 78 -7.57 -5.89 -8.38
CA GLU A 78 -7.86 -5.93 -9.83
C GLU A 78 -7.71 -4.54 -10.46
N ALA A 79 -8.07 -3.47 -9.75
CA ALA A 79 -7.86 -2.11 -10.24
C ALA A 79 -6.38 -1.67 -10.19
N ALA A 80 -5.56 -2.28 -9.33
CA ALA A 80 -4.15 -1.98 -9.16
C ALA A 80 -3.27 -2.73 -10.16
N VAL A 81 -3.51 -4.03 -10.29
CA VAL A 81 -2.84 -4.90 -11.26
C VAL A 81 -3.46 -4.59 -12.62
N GLY A 82 -2.78 -3.78 -13.45
CA GLY A 82 -3.23 -3.51 -14.81
C GLY A 82 -3.39 -4.79 -15.63
N GLU A 83 -4.11 -4.71 -16.77
CA GLU A 83 -4.33 -5.87 -17.64
C GLU A 83 -3.03 -6.65 -17.89
N PRO A 84 -3.06 -7.99 -17.76
CA PRO A 84 -1.88 -8.80 -18.06
C PRO A 84 -1.50 -8.56 -19.52
N ALA A 85 -0.23 -8.22 -19.74
CA ALA A 85 0.36 -8.13 -21.07
C ALA A 85 0.29 -9.48 -21.81
#